data_AF-A0A7Y5A8T1-F1
#
_entry.id   AF-A0A7Y5A8T1-F1
#
_cell.length_a   1.000
_cell.length_b   1.000
_cell.length_c   1.000
_cell.angle_alpha   90.00
_cell.angle_beta   90.00
_cell.angle_gamma   90.00
#
_symmetry.space_group_name_H-M   'P 1'
#
loop_
_entity.id
_entity.type
_entity.pdbx_description
1 polymer ?
#
loop_
_entity_poly.entity_id
_entity_poly.type
_entity_poly.pdbx_seq_one_letter_code
_entity_poly.pdbx_strand_id
1 'polypeptide(L)'
;MHSLIRRSLLTLALSSIATSPLFAAEPAACKNVRLGVVNWTDVIATSAMAQVLLDGLGYQTKQTSASQQIIFAGIRDKRLDMFLGYWNPIMT
;
A
#
# COMPACT_ATOMS: atom_id res chain seq x y z
N MET A 1 25.21 12.62 44.77
CA MET A 1 24.60 11.37 44.23
C MET A 1 23.11 11.52 43.91
N HIS A 2 22.26 12.00 44.82
CA HIS A 2 20.81 12.18 44.56
C HIS A 2 20.47 13.09 43.35
N SER A 3 21.24 14.16 43.12
CA SER A 3 21.05 15.07 41.97
C SER A 3 21.33 14.40 40.61
N LEU A 4 22.35 13.52 40.55
CA LEU A 4 22.70 12.77 39.34
C LEU A 4 21.66 11.70 39.01
N ILE A 5 21.17 10.99 40.03
CA ILE A 5 20.08 10.00 39.90
C ILE A 5 18.79 10.68 39.39
N ARG A 6 18.47 11.87 39.91
CA ARG A 6 17.29 12.64 39.51
C ARG A 6 17.37 13.14 38.06
N ARG A 7 18.56 13.54 37.60
CA ARG A 7 18.81 13.93 36.20
C ARG A 7 18.72 12.74 35.24
N SER A 8 19.30 11.60 35.61
CA SER A 8 19.20 10.36 34.82
C SER A 8 17.77 9.83 34.69
N LEU A 9 16.97 9.93 35.77
CA LEU A 9 15.55 9.57 35.74
C LEU A 9 14.72 10.50 34.84
N LEU A 10 15.02 11.82 34.85
CA LEU A 10 14.37 12.78 33.95
C LEU A 10 14.69 12.54 32.48
N THR A 11 15.95 12.22 32.15
CA THR A 11 16.34 11.89 30.77
C THR A 11 15.69 10.59 30.28
N LEU A 12 15.56 9.58 31.14
CA LEU A 12 14.93 8.31 30.77
C LEU A 12 13.41 8.47 30.53
N ALA A 13 12.75 9.29 31.35
CA ALA A 13 11.33 9.61 31.21
C ALA A 13 11.03 10.43 29.94
N LEU A 14 11.96 11.30 29.51
CA LEU A 14 11.79 12.09 28.28
C LEU A 14 11.97 11.23 27.02
N SER A 15 12.85 10.23 27.05
CA SER A 15 13.02 9.28 25.95
C SER A 15 11.81 8.34 25.73
N SER A 16 11.04 8.02 26.78
CA SER A 16 9.84 7.18 26.65
C SER A 16 8.64 7.87 25.98
N ILE A 17 8.66 9.21 25.87
CA ILE A 17 7.59 9.98 25.20
C ILE A 17 7.84 10.08 23.68
N ALA A 18 9.09 9.85 23.23
CA ALA A 18 9.47 9.89 21.82
C ALA A 18 9.23 8.59 21.05
N THR A 19 8.70 7.54 21.70
CA THR A 19 8.17 6.34 21.02
C THR A 19 6.76 6.61 20.51
N SER A 20 6.62 7.56 19.59
CA SER A 20 5.47 7.56 18.69
C SER A 20 5.52 6.26 17.88
N PRO A 21 4.43 5.48 17.79
CA PRO A 21 4.42 4.29 16.95
C PRO A 21 4.85 4.67 15.55
N LEU A 22 5.89 3.99 15.04
CA LEU A 22 6.49 4.22 13.73
C LEU A 22 5.58 3.81 12.56
N PHE A 23 4.28 3.61 12.82
CA PHE A 23 3.26 3.44 11.80
C PHE A 23 2.73 4.83 11.45
N ALA A 24 3.52 5.58 10.68
CA ALA A 24 2.99 6.78 10.03
C ALA A 24 1.72 6.36 9.29
N ALA A 25 0.58 6.95 9.66
CA ALA A 25 -0.67 6.68 8.99
C ALA A 25 -0.49 6.96 7.50
N GLU A 26 -0.87 6.01 6.66
CA GLU A 26 -0.77 6.16 5.22
C GLU A 26 -1.64 7.35 4.77
N PRO A 27 -1.23 8.06 3.70
CA PRO A 27 -2.06 9.09 3.11
C PRO A 27 -3.45 8.53 2.79
N ALA A 28 -4.51 9.31 3.05
CA ALA A 28 -5.89 8.89 2.78
C ALA A 28 -6.10 8.47 1.31
N ALA A 29 -5.29 9.00 0.38
CA ALA A 29 -5.28 8.61 -1.03
C ALA A 29 -5.00 7.11 -1.25
N CYS A 30 -4.20 6.47 -0.39
CA CYS A 30 -3.85 5.05 -0.48
C CYS A 30 -5.01 4.12 -0.13
N LYS A 31 -6.05 4.63 0.55
CA LYS A 31 -7.20 3.83 0.98
C LYS A 31 -7.97 3.21 -0.19
N ASN A 32 -7.98 3.89 -1.34
CA ASN A 32 -8.65 3.43 -2.55
C ASN A 32 -7.62 2.88 -3.54
N VAL A 33 -7.64 1.56 -3.77
CA VAL A 33 -6.73 0.88 -4.69
C VAL A 33 -7.40 0.73 -6.06
N ARG A 34 -6.82 1.30 -7.11
CA ARG A 34 -7.34 1.23 -8.49
C ARG A 34 -6.55 0.19 -9.29
N LEU A 35 -7.10 -1.02 -9.38
CA LEU A 35 -6.46 -2.17 -10.01
C LEU A 35 -6.91 -2.32 -11.47
N GLY A 36 -5.96 -2.32 -12.42
CA GLY A 36 -6.23 -2.69 -13.81
C GLY A 36 -6.27 -4.21 -13.97
N VAL A 37 -7.22 -4.73 -14.74
CA VAL A 37 -7.41 -6.18 -14.95
C VAL A 37 -7.66 -6.46 -16.44
N VAL A 38 -6.89 -7.36 -17.03
CA VAL A 38 -7.20 -7.90 -18.36
C VAL A 38 -8.14 -9.10 -18.23
N ASN A 39 -8.95 -9.36 -19.26
CA ASN A 39 -9.96 -10.43 -19.23
C ASN A 39 -9.36 -11.81 -19.53
N TRP A 40 -8.28 -12.18 -18.83
CA TRP A 40 -7.71 -13.53 -18.81
C TRP A 40 -7.99 -14.18 -17.46
N THR A 41 -8.37 -15.46 -17.46
CA THR A 41 -8.86 -16.16 -16.27
C THR A 41 -7.86 -16.13 -15.11
N ASP A 42 -6.57 -16.31 -15.39
CA ASP A 42 -5.48 -16.26 -14.41
C ASP A 42 -5.32 -14.85 -13.80
N VAL A 43 -5.43 -13.81 -14.63
CA VAL A 43 -5.31 -12.42 -14.17
C VAL A 43 -6.54 -12.00 -13.35
N ILE A 44 -7.73 -12.44 -13.73
CA ILE A 44 -8.96 -12.23 -12.94
C ILE A 44 -8.83 -12.92 -11.58
N ALA A 45 -8.39 -14.18 -11.55
CA ALA A 45 -8.25 -14.94 -10.31
C ALA A 45 -7.25 -14.29 -9.34
N THR A 46 -6.06 -13.94 -9.84
CA THR A 46 -5.02 -13.27 -9.02
C THR A 46 -5.46 -11.88 -8.54
N SER A 47 -6.15 -11.11 -9.39
CA SER A 47 -6.71 -9.80 -9.04
C SER A 47 -7.81 -9.89 -7.98
N ALA A 48 -8.68 -10.90 -8.08
CA ALA A 48 -9.72 -11.16 -7.07
C ALA A 48 -9.11 -11.56 -5.73
N MET A 49 -8.06 -12.39 -5.71
CA MET A 49 -7.34 -12.72 -4.47
C MET A 49 -6.68 -11.50 -3.85
N ALA A 50 -6.05 -10.63 -4.65
CA ALA A 50 -5.50 -9.37 -4.16
C ALA A 50 -6.57 -8.47 -3.56
N GLN A 51 -7.75 -8.36 -4.20
CA GLN A 51 -8.88 -7.63 -3.65
C GLN A 51 -9.32 -8.19 -2.29
N VAL A 52 -9.50 -9.50 -2.15
CA VAL A 52 -9.89 -10.11 -0.86
C VAL A 52 -8.92 -9.75 0.26
N LEU A 53 -7.61 -9.80 -0.02
CA LEU A 53 -6.57 -9.45 0.96
C LEU A 53 -6.60 -7.95 1.30
N LEU A 54 -6.70 -7.08 0.29
CA LEU A 54 -6.75 -5.63 0.48
C LEU A 54 -7.99 -5.19 1.25
N ASP A 55 -9.15 -5.75 0.92
CA ASP A 55 -10.40 -5.49 1.62
C ASP A 55 -10.30 -5.97 3.09
N GLY A 56 -9.64 -7.12 3.35
CA GLY A 56 -9.35 -7.61 4.70
C GLY A 56 -8.40 -6.73 5.52
N LEU A 57 -7.49 -6.01 4.86
CA LEU A 57 -6.63 -4.98 5.46
C LEU A 57 -7.34 -3.62 5.59
N GLY A 58 -8.60 -3.53 5.16
CA GLY A 58 -9.44 -2.34 5.24
C GLY A 58 -9.27 -1.37 4.08
N TYR A 59 -8.62 -1.73 2.98
CA TYR A 59 -8.60 -0.91 1.76
C TYR A 59 -9.92 -1.07 1.00
N GLN A 60 -10.14 -0.18 0.03
CA GLN A 60 -11.25 -0.26 -0.92
C GLN A 60 -10.68 -0.49 -2.31
N THR A 61 -10.92 -1.67 -2.88
CA THR A 61 -10.39 -2.03 -4.19
C THR A 61 -11.41 -1.77 -5.29
N LYS A 62 -10.99 -1.07 -6.35
CA LYS A 62 -11.76 -0.89 -7.60
C LYS A 62 -11.02 -1.53 -8.77
N GLN A 63 -11.59 -2.59 -9.31
CA GLN A 63 -11.07 -3.23 -10.53
C GLN A 63 -11.59 -2.51 -11.78
N THR A 64 -10.71 -2.25 -12.74
CA THR A 64 -11.02 -1.68 -14.05
C THR A 64 -10.60 -2.67 -15.13
N SER A 65 -11.58 -3.26 -15.82
CA SER A 65 -11.32 -4.13 -16.97
C SER A 65 -10.93 -3.30 -18.18
N ALA A 66 -9.77 -3.58 -18.78
CA ALA A 66 -9.27 -2.89 -19.97
C ALA A 66 -8.20 -3.73 -20.70
N SER A 67 -7.81 -3.31 -21.91
CA SER A 67 -6.65 -3.91 -22.59
C SER A 67 -5.34 -3.51 -21.89
N GLN A 68 -4.31 -4.32 -22.08
CA GLN A 68 -2.97 -4.08 -21.51
C GLN A 68 -2.46 -2.66 -21.78
N GLN A 69 -2.60 -2.16 -23.01
CA GLN A 69 -2.11 -0.83 -23.39
C GLN A 69 -2.85 0.29 -22.65
N ILE A 70 -4.16 0.13 -22.43
CA ILE A 70 -4.98 1.09 -21.68
C ILE A 70 -4.59 1.06 -20.19
N ILE A 71 -4.30 -0.11 -19.64
CA ILE A 71 -3.86 -0.25 -18.25
C ILE A 71 -2.52 0.47 -18.04
N PHE A 72 -1.54 0.26 -18.91
CA PHE A 72 -0.26 0.96 -18.82
C PHE A 72 -0.40 2.47 -18.99
N ALA A 73 -1.21 2.93 -19.94
CA ALA A 73 -1.52 4.36 -20.06
C ALA A 73 -2.19 4.89 -18.78
N GLY A 74 -3.09 4.12 -18.18
CA GLY A 74 -3.72 4.44 -16.90
C GLY A 74 -2.72 4.57 -15.76
N ILE A 75 -1.74 3.68 -15.66
CA ILE A 75 -0.67 3.75 -14.64
C ILE A 75 0.20 5.00 -14.88
N ARG A 76 0.66 5.23 -16.12
CA ARG A 76 1.45 6.41 -16.50
C ARG A 76 0.71 7.70 -16.14
N ASP A 77 -0.58 7.77 -16.43
CA ASP A 77 -1.43 8.94 -16.19
C ASP A 77 -1.92 9.01 -14.73
N LYS A 78 -1.45 8.13 -13.83
CA LYS A 78 -1.86 8.03 -12.42
C LYS A 78 -3.37 7.83 -12.23
N ARG A 79 -4.04 7.20 -13.18
CA ARG A 79 -5.45 6.79 -13.14
C ARG A 79 -5.65 5.37 -12.58
N LEU A 80 -4.61 4.54 -12.64
CA LEU A 80 -4.53 3.21 -12.03
C LEU A 80 -3.27 3.13 -11.15
N ASP A 81 -3.30 2.27 -10.14
CA ASP A 81 -2.23 2.11 -9.14
C ASP A 81 -1.40 0.84 -9.36
N MET A 82 -2.04 -0.24 -9.84
CA MET A 82 -1.39 -1.53 -10.02
C MET A 82 -2.01 -2.36 -11.14
N PHE A 83 -1.24 -3.33 -11.63
CA PHE A 83 -1.64 -4.36 -12.60
C PHE A 83 -0.89 -5.66 -12.27
N LEU A 84 -1.61 -6.74 -12.01
CA LEU A 84 -1.01 -8.03 -11.61
C LEU A 84 -0.76 -8.99 -12.78
N GLY A 85 -1.19 -8.62 -13.98
CA GLY A 85 -1.04 -9.44 -15.18
C GLY A 85 0.19 -9.11 -16.02
N TYR A 86 1.26 -8.56 -15.45
CA TYR A 86 2.48 -8.25 -16.20
C TYR A 86 3.24 -9.53 -16.59
N TRP A 87 3.46 -9.74 -17.89
CA TRP A 87 4.18 -10.90 -18.41
C TRP A 87 5.44 -10.50 -19.18
N ASN A 88 6.61 -10.73 -18.58
CA ASN A 88 7.91 -10.58 -19.23
C ASN A 88 8.28 -11.85 -20.02
N PRO A 89 8.81 -11.78 -21.27
CA PRO A 89 9.23 -10.58 -22.01
C PRO A 89 8.18 -9.98 -22.96
N ILE A 90 6.99 -10.59 -23.05
CA ILE A 90 5.97 -10.22 -24.05
C ILE A 90 5.46 -8.77 -23.86
N MET A 91 5.57 -8.24 -22.64
CA MET A 91 5.14 -6.89 -22.27
C MET A 91 6.29 -5.91 -22.01
N THR A 92 7.45 -6.10 -22.65
CA THR A 92 8.59 -5.16 -22.54
C THR A 92 8.49 -3.96 -23.47
#